data_AF-A0A4R6VKQ3-F1
#
_entry.id   AF-A0A4R6VKQ3-F1
#
_cell.length_a   1.000
_cell.length_b   1.000
_cell.length_c   1.000
_cell.angle_alpha   90.00
_cell.angle_beta   90.00
_cell.angle_gamma   90.00
#
_symmetry.space_group_name_H-M   'P 1'
#
loop_
_entity.id
_entity.type
_entity.pdbx_description
1 polymer ?
#
loop_
_entity_poly.entity_id
_entity_poly.type
_entity_poly.pdbx_seq_one_letter_code
_entity_poly.pdbx_strand_id
1 'polypeptide(L)'
;MSADTTAGDRHFAADGNIYEADGTVVGTYQLDEHGHLESTSTDEDGDGRVDTVVADTDHNGTFETGVVDTNADGYGETILVDTDNDGDFDSAAIDTDADGTYETVRTDPDGFA
;
A
#
# COMPACT_ATOMS: atom_id res chain seq x y z
N MET A 1 17.81 -22.92 18.17
CA MET A 1 17.80 -21.54 17.64
C MET A 1 16.36 -21.30 17.22
N SER A 2 15.56 -20.75 18.13
CA SER A 2 14.16 -20.45 17.84
C SER A 2 14.16 -19.09 17.14
N ALA A 3 13.83 -19.10 15.85
CA ALA A 3 13.47 -17.87 15.16
C ALA A 3 12.09 -17.49 15.67
N ASP A 4 12.07 -16.35 16.34
CA ASP A 4 10.90 -15.58 16.73
C ASP A 4 10.25 -15.08 15.44
N THR A 5 9.27 -15.81 14.91
CA THR A 5 8.42 -15.34 13.80
C THR A 5 7.42 -14.34 14.38
N THR A 6 7.93 -13.19 14.79
CA THR A 6 7.16 -11.96 14.86
C THR A 6 6.98 -11.50 13.41
N ALA A 7 5.75 -11.21 12.98
CA ALA A 7 5.46 -10.58 11.70
C ALA A 7 6.48 -9.46 11.41
N GLY A 8 7.34 -9.60 10.39
CA GLY A 8 8.40 -8.60 10.20
C GLY A 8 9.38 -8.83 9.06
N ASP A 9 9.79 -10.06 8.77
CA ASP A 9 10.81 -10.30 7.72
C ASP A 9 10.12 -10.48 6.35
N ARG A 10 9.54 -9.40 5.82
CA ARG A 10 9.12 -9.37 4.41
C ARG A 10 10.34 -9.29 3.50
N HIS A 11 10.41 -10.17 2.50
CA HIS A 11 11.52 -10.26 1.56
C HIS A 11 11.09 -9.81 0.16
N PHE A 12 11.71 -8.75 -0.34
CA PHE A 12 11.55 -8.27 -1.71
C PHE A 12 12.46 -9.07 -2.64
N ALA A 13 11.86 -9.86 -3.52
CA ALA A 13 12.59 -10.72 -4.44
C ALA A 13 12.67 -10.10 -5.84
N ALA A 14 13.76 -10.40 -6.56
CA ALA A 14 14.03 -9.84 -7.89
C ALA A 14 13.03 -10.25 -8.99
N ASP A 15 12.08 -11.13 -8.68
CA ASP A 15 10.93 -11.46 -9.54
C ASP A 15 9.78 -10.45 -9.42
N GLY A 16 9.91 -9.44 -8.55
CA GLY A 16 8.89 -8.43 -8.28
C GLY A 16 7.88 -8.85 -7.22
N ASN A 17 8.07 -10.00 -6.56
CA ASN A 17 7.19 -10.48 -5.50
C ASN A 17 7.72 -10.13 -4.11
N ILE A 18 6.79 -9.98 -3.17
CA ILE A 18 7.06 -9.78 -1.75
C ILE A 18 6.66 -11.07 -1.04
N TYR A 19 7.63 -11.66 -0.33
CA TYR A 19 7.44 -12.92 0.37
C TYR A 19 7.44 -12.71 1.89
N GLU A 20 6.61 -13.46 2.59
CA GLU A 20 6.76 -13.64 4.03
C GLU A 20 7.90 -14.60 4.38
N ALA A 21 8.26 -14.64 5.66
CA ALA A 21 9.32 -15.50 6.18
C ALA A 21 9.06 -17.01 5.94
N ASP A 22 7.80 -17.39 5.73
CA ASP A 22 7.38 -18.76 5.41
C ASP A 22 7.45 -19.09 3.90
N GLY A 23 7.73 -18.09 3.05
CA GLY A 23 7.79 -18.21 1.60
C GLY A 23 6.45 -17.99 0.88
N THR A 24 5.39 -17.57 1.58
CA THR A 24 4.12 -17.18 0.98
C THR A 24 4.26 -15.82 0.28
N VAL A 25 3.66 -15.67 -0.91
CA VAL A 25 3.61 -14.36 -1.59
C VAL A 25 2.52 -13.53 -0.93
N VAL A 26 2.87 -12.35 -0.44
CA VAL A 26 1.96 -11.41 0.22
C VAL A 26 1.89 -10.08 -0.53
N GLY A 27 2.42 -10.02 -1.76
CA GLY A 27 2.41 -8.79 -2.53
C GLY A 27 3.34 -8.77 -3.72
N THR A 28 3.33 -7.65 -4.43
CA THR A 28 4.26 -7.36 -5.52
C THR A 28 4.76 -5.92 -5.43
N TYR A 29 5.92 -5.65 -6.03
CA TYR A 29 6.45 -4.30 -6.16
C TYR A 29 6.95 -4.08 -7.58
N GLN A 30 6.89 -2.82 -8.02
CA GLN A 30 7.34 -2.39 -9.34
C GLN A 30 8.46 -1.37 -9.19
N LEU A 31 9.46 -1.49 -10.05
CA LEU A 31 10.57 -0.54 -10.14
C LEU A 31 10.54 0.17 -11.50
N ASP A 32 11.06 1.40 -11.53
CA ASP A 32 11.24 2.16 -12.76
C ASP A 32 12.40 1.59 -13.61
N GLU A 33 12.68 2.20 -14.76
CA GLU A 33 13.82 1.81 -15.63
C GLU A 33 15.20 1.96 -14.94
N HIS A 34 15.28 2.75 -13.86
CA HIS A 34 16.49 3.06 -13.11
C HIS A 34 16.61 2.25 -11.80
N GLY A 35 15.60 1.45 -11.44
CA GLY A 35 15.55 0.64 -10.23
C GLY A 35 15.00 1.34 -8.98
N HIS A 36 14.34 2.49 -9.12
CA HIS A 36 13.61 3.13 -8.02
C HIS A 36 12.23 2.49 -7.84
N LEU A 37 11.73 2.48 -6.61
CA LEU A 37 10.40 1.94 -6.32
C LEU A 37 9.33 2.87 -6.94
N GLU A 38 8.42 2.31 -7.74
CA GLU A 38 7.27 3.07 -8.27
C GLU A 38 5.98 2.72 -7.54
N SER A 39 5.80 1.45 -7.20
CA SER A 39 4.60 1.00 -6.50
C SER A 39 4.81 -0.32 -5.79
N THR A 40 4.01 -0.53 -4.75
CA THR A 40 3.95 -1.76 -3.95
C THR A 40 2.48 -2.11 -3.77
N SER A 41 2.15 -3.39 -3.87
CA SER A 41 0.83 -3.93 -3.54
C SER A 41 0.99 -5.10 -2.58
N THR A 42 0.08 -5.21 -1.62
CA THR A 42 0.07 -6.30 -0.64
C THR A 42 -1.29 -6.97 -0.54
N ASP A 43 -1.24 -8.27 -0.28
CA ASP A 43 -2.35 -9.17 0.08
C ASP A 43 -2.05 -9.61 1.52
N GLU A 44 -2.69 -8.95 2.47
CA GLU A 44 -2.41 -9.04 3.90
C GLU A 44 -3.26 -10.12 4.57
N ASP A 45 -4.41 -10.46 4.00
CA ASP A 45 -5.27 -11.54 4.47
C ASP A 45 -5.05 -12.89 3.74
N GLY A 46 -4.32 -12.88 2.62
CA GLY A 46 -3.91 -14.05 1.87
C GLY A 46 -5.03 -14.66 1.02
N ASP A 47 -6.07 -13.90 0.68
CA ASP A 47 -7.20 -14.38 -0.13
C ASP A 47 -6.89 -14.42 -1.65
N GLY A 48 -5.72 -13.90 -2.05
CA GLY A 48 -5.26 -13.82 -3.42
C GLY A 48 -5.67 -12.53 -4.14
N ARG A 49 -6.19 -11.54 -3.42
CA ARG A 49 -6.55 -10.21 -3.92
C ARG A 49 -5.70 -9.16 -3.21
N VAL A 50 -5.66 -7.98 -3.81
CA VAL A 50 -4.79 -6.91 -3.30
C VAL A 50 -5.59 -6.11 -2.29
N ASP A 51 -5.11 -6.10 -1.05
CA ASP A 51 -5.69 -5.32 0.04
C ASP A 51 -5.21 -3.86 0.03
N THR A 52 -3.94 -3.65 -0.30
CA THR A 52 -3.32 -2.32 -0.25
C THR A 52 -2.41 -2.11 -1.44
N VAL A 53 -2.48 -0.92 -2.04
CA VAL A 53 -1.56 -0.45 -3.08
C VAL A 53 -1.01 0.89 -2.66
N VAL A 54 0.30 1.08 -2.74
CA VAL A 54 0.96 2.38 -2.57
C VAL A 54 1.86 2.67 -3.75
N ALA A 55 1.98 3.94 -4.12
CA ALA A 55 2.78 4.39 -5.26
C ALA A 55 3.66 5.59 -4.87
N ASP A 56 4.93 5.50 -5.25
CA ASP A 56 5.97 6.54 -5.15
C ASP A 56 6.15 7.08 -6.58
N THR A 57 5.60 8.26 -6.85
CA THR A 57 5.50 8.79 -8.22
C THR A 57 6.66 9.72 -8.56
N ASP A 58 7.28 10.34 -7.55
CA ASP A 58 8.42 11.24 -7.69
C ASP A 58 9.78 10.57 -7.38
N HIS A 59 9.75 9.29 -6.98
CA HIS A 59 10.87 8.41 -6.66
C HIS A 59 11.75 8.94 -5.52
N ASN A 60 11.14 9.63 -4.55
CA ASN A 60 11.86 10.21 -3.43
C ASN A 60 12.01 9.24 -2.23
N GLY A 61 11.34 8.07 -2.27
CA GLY A 61 11.36 7.06 -1.23
C GLY A 61 10.25 7.18 -0.18
N THR A 62 9.30 8.10 -0.37
CA THR A 62 8.01 8.18 0.33
C THR A 62 6.89 7.82 -0.64
N PHE A 63 5.68 7.55 -0.15
CA PHE A 63 4.55 7.18 -1.02
C PHE A 63 3.55 8.32 -1.08
N GLU A 64 3.31 8.85 -2.27
CA GLU A 64 2.39 9.97 -2.49
C GLU A 64 0.93 9.51 -2.62
N THR A 65 0.69 8.25 -2.94
CA THR A 65 -0.68 7.74 -3.10
C THR A 65 -0.81 6.34 -2.54
N GLY A 66 -1.89 6.11 -1.78
CA GLY A 66 -2.28 4.82 -1.23
C GLY A 66 -3.73 4.50 -1.57
N VAL A 67 -4.03 3.23 -1.79
CA VAL A 67 -5.38 2.71 -1.99
C VAL A 67 -5.52 1.45 -1.13
N VAL A 68 -6.61 1.35 -0.38
CA VAL A 68 -6.94 0.17 0.43
C VAL A 68 -8.28 -0.37 -0.03
N ASP A 69 -8.28 -1.63 -0.45
CA ASP A 69 -9.45 -2.45 -0.79
C ASP A 69 -9.63 -3.47 0.34
N THR A 70 -10.57 -3.20 1.23
CA THR A 70 -10.88 -4.02 2.40
C THR A 70 -11.93 -5.08 2.14
N ASN A 71 -12.69 -4.98 1.05
CA ASN A 71 -13.76 -5.92 0.70
C ASN A 71 -13.35 -6.91 -0.41
N ALA A 72 -12.17 -6.69 -0.99
CA ALA A 72 -11.53 -7.46 -2.02
C ALA A 72 -12.37 -7.54 -3.32
N ASP A 73 -13.10 -6.49 -3.68
CA ASP A 73 -13.91 -6.44 -4.90
C ASP A 73 -13.14 -5.88 -6.12
N GLY A 74 -11.94 -5.34 -5.88
CA GLY A 74 -11.07 -4.71 -6.87
C GLY A 74 -11.20 -3.19 -6.95
N TYR A 75 -12.03 -2.58 -6.10
CA TYR A 75 -12.15 -1.15 -5.91
C TYR A 75 -11.70 -0.80 -4.49
N GLY A 76 -10.81 0.19 -4.35
CA GLY A 76 -10.39 0.62 -3.03
C GLY A 76 -11.47 1.44 -2.34
N GLU A 77 -11.87 1.03 -1.13
CA GLU A 77 -12.72 1.84 -0.26
C GLU A 77 -11.99 3.09 0.24
N THR A 78 -10.69 2.98 0.49
CA THR A 78 -9.90 4.11 1.02
C THR A 78 -8.85 4.54 0.03
N ILE A 79 -8.82 5.83 -0.31
CA ILE A 79 -7.73 6.46 -1.04
C ILE A 79 -7.02 7.43 -0.10
N LEU A 80 -5.69 7.37 -0.06
CA LEU A 80 -4.83 8.29 0.66
C LEU A 80 -3.91 9.02 -0.33
N VAL A 81 -3.64 10.30 -0.08
CA VAL A 81 -2.73 11.12 -0.88
C VAL A 81 -1.89 12.00 0.03
N ASP A 82 -0.57 11.91 -0.12
CA ASP A 82 0.40 12.84 0.45
C ASP A 82 0.67 13.89 -0.64
N THR A 83 0.40 15.16 -0.33
CA THR A 83 0.44 16.26 -1.30
C THR A 83 1.66 17.17 -1.13
N ASP A 84 2.36 17.07 0.00
CA ASP A 84 3.56 17.86 0.28
C ASP A 84 4.85 17.03 0.37
N ASN A 85 4.72 15.70 0.22
CA ASN A 85 5.77 14.69 0.14
C ASN A 85 6.63 14.66 1.41
N ASP A 86 6.02 14.86 2.57
CA ASP A 86 6.68 14.73 3.86
C ASP A 86 6.66 13.28 4.40
N GLY A 87 5.91 12.38 3.75
CA GLY A 87 5.75 10.98 4.08
C GLY A 87 4.53 10.66 4.93
N ASP A 88 3.77 11.67 5.35
CA ASP A 88 2.47 11.54 6.01
C ASP A 88 1.35 11.88 5.01
N PHE A 89 0.28 11.06 4.98
CA PHE A 89 -0.83 11.33 4.07
C PHE A 89 -1.64 12.55 4.53
N ASP A 90 -1.79 13.54 3.66
CA ASP A 90 -2.57 14.75 3.88
C ASP A 90 -4.06 14.56 3.65
N SER A 91 -4.43 13.73 2.69
CA SER A 91 -5.81 13.58 2.22
C SER A 91 -6.24 12.13 2.25
N ALA A 92 -7.44 11.88 2.74
CA ALA A 92 -8.05 10.56 2.76
C ALA A 92 -9.50 10.65 2.31
N ALA A 93 -9.90 9.78 1.39
CA ALA A 93 -11.27 9.58 0.97
C ALA A 93 -11.68 8.15 1.31
N ILE A 94 -12.87 7.96 1.89
CA ILE A 94 -13.41 6.67 2.31
C ILE A 94 -14.83 6.50 1.75
N ASP A 95 -15.01 5.46 0.95
CA ASP A 95 -16.28 4.86 0.54
C ASP A 95 -16.64 3.80 1.58
N THR A 96 -17.67 4.05 2.38
CA THR A 96 -18.01 3.17 3.52
C THR A 96 -19.05 2.12 3.14
N ASP A 97 -19.80 2.33 2.07
CA ASP A 97 -20.86 1.41 1.62
C ASP A 97 -20.55 0.69 0.29
N ALA A 98 -19.35 0.91 -0.25
CA ALA A 98 -18.81 0.31 -1.46
C ALA A 98 -19.72 0.52 -2.67
N ASP A 99 -20.36 1.70 -2.77
CA ASP A 99 -21.24 2.05 -3.88
C ASP A 99 -20.51 2.74 -5.04
N GLY A 100 -19.20 2.99 -4.88
CA GLY A 100 -18.32 3.66 -5.83
C GLY A 100 -18.30 5.18 -5.67
N THR A 101 -18.89 5.71 -4.59
CA THR A 101 -18.79 7.11 -4.21
C THR A 101 -18.15 7.24 -2.83
N TYR A 102 -17.38 8.31 -2.63
CA TYR A 102 -16.71 8.53 -1.35
C TYR A 102 -17.59 9.40 -0.45
N GLU A 103 -18.04 8.86 0.68
CA GLU A 103 -18.88 9.60 1.65
C GLU A 103 -18.04 10.54 2.50
N THR A 104 -16.84 10.10 2.85
CA THR A 104 -15.96 10.81 3.76
C THR A 104 -14.72 11.26 3.01
N VAL A 105 -14.47 12.58 3.03
CA VAL A 105 -13.19 13.14 2.56
C VAL A 105 -12.64 14.00 3.69
N ARG A 106 -11.41 13.70 4.11
CA ARG A 106 -10.66 14.50 5.07
C ARG A 106 -9.40 15.01 4.38
N THR A 107 -9.03 16.25 4.70
CA THR A 107 -7.77 16.86 4.27
C THR A 107 -7.17 17.59 5.44
N ASP A 108 -5.91 17.33 5.71
CA ASP A 108 -5.09 17.88 6.78
C ASP A 108 -3.69 18.16 6.19
N PRO A 109 -3.35 19.42 5.85
CA PRO A 109 -2.08 19.75 5.18
C PRO A 109 -0.83 19.62 6.05
N ASP A 110 -0.99 19.18 7.30
CA ASP A 110 0.10 18.90 8.24
C ASP A 110 0.18 17.37 8.52
N GLY A 111 -0.47 16.55 7.69
CA GLY A 111 -0.59 15.09 7.86
C GLY A 111 -1.67 14.63 8.85
N PHE A 112 -2.18 13.41 8.66
CA PHE A 112 -3.07 12.77 9.63
C PHE A 112 -2.31 12.24 10.86
N ALA A 113 -2.21 13.07 11.91
CA ALA A 113 -1.66 12.69 13.22
C ALA A 113 -2.44 11.59 13.96
#